data_AF-A0A0F9I825-F1
#
_entry.id   AF-A0A0F9I825-F1
#
_cell.length_a   1.000
_cell.length_b   1.000
_cell.length_c   1.000
_cell.angle_alpha   90.00
_cell.angle_beta   90.00
_cell.angle_gamma   90.00
#
_symmetry.space_group_name_H-M   'P 1'
#
loop_
_entity.id
_entity.type
_entity.pdbx_description
1 polymer ?
#
loop_
_entity_poly.entity_id
_entity_poly.type
_entity_poly.pdbx_seq_one_letter_code
_entity_poly.pdbx_strand_id
1 'polypeptide(L)'
;MIFDKAAGIVERYIPALLQRFKAARLFMFPGRAHEVLPHEMDSETCEYLSELFGLPFKTVAIEDTATCTLLWDMEPNQQGLGGVRGFVETQPFDANHILECADGQDLDPVTARAWCSRYPAGSHMISEGLIGPITLKGDKLLVRGEVKWFALATKDGGILALDTPSDTKASEARALTNAVLKNVDQSLQELFYFNTPNRFIVEEFPLYITKKRKRRTKAQDRKVERSPDRPKYTLLMPKQIRARLGLSEPGDGGPKRPHERRRHLRTFHHERFTKMKGKTIVIPATWIGPHEAVIGRKRYRILLDR
;
A
#
# COMPACT_ATOMS: atom_id res chain seq x y z
N MET A 1 -9.19 12.34 3.45
CA MET A 1 -8.38 11.13 3.31
C MET A 1 -8.87 10.10 4.30
N ILE A 2 -8.99 8.86 3.85
CA ILE A 2 -9.44 7.73 4.65
C ILE A 2 -8.42 7.46 5.76
N PHE A 3 -7.12 7.57 5.48
CA PHE A 3 -6.07 7.45 6.49
C PHE A 3 -6.28 8.40 7.67
N ASP A 4 -6.64 9.67 7.42
CA ASP A 4 -6.84 10.67 8.47
C ASP A 4 -8.01 10.34 9.40
N LYS A 5 -9.08 9.75 8.83
CA LYS A 5 -10.24 9.29 9.60
C LYS A 5 -9.85 8.08 10.45
N ALA A 6 -9.18 7.09 9.85
CA ALA A 6 -8.66 5.91 10.54
C ALA A 6 -7.74 6.31 11.71
N ALA A 7 -6.80 7.23 11.47
CA ALA A 7 -5.89 7.75 12.48
C ALA A 7 -6.64 8.41 13.64
N GLY A 8 -7.69 9.19 13.37
CA GLY A 8 -8.51 9.80 14.40
C GLY A 8 -9.32 8.80 15.24
N ILE A 9 -9.74 7.68 14.65
CA ILE A 9 -10.41 6.59 15.37
C ILE A 9 -9.40 5.84 16.24
N VAL A 10 -8.26 5.45 15.67
CA VAL A 10 -7.18 4.73 16.36
C VAL A 10 -6.66 5.50 17.58
N GLU A 11 -6.44 6.81 17.44
CA GLU A 11 -5.97 7.66 18.55
C GLU A 11 -6.91 7.66 19.76
N ARG A 12 -8.21 7.52 19.53
CA ARG A 12 -9.23 7.65 20.57
C ARG A 12 -9.67 6.30 21.14
N TYR A 13 -9.77 5.28 20.29
CA TYR A 13 -10.50 4.06 20.63
C TYR A 13 -9.69 2.78 20.45
N ILE A 14 -8.62 2.79 19.63
CA ILE A 14 -7.84 1.58 19.32
C ILE A 14 -6.35 1.85 19.57
N PRO A 15 -5.95 2.17 20.81
CA PRO A 15 -4.57 2.60 21.13
C PRO A 15 -3.52 1.55 20.80
N ALA A 16 -3.89 0.26 20.73
CA ALA A 16 -3.01 -0.83 20.30
C ALA A 16 -2.42 -0.61 18.88
N LEU A 17 -3.15 0.08 18.00
CA LEU A 17 -2.69 0.36 16.63
C LEU A 17 -1.91 1.67 16.49
N LEU A 18 -1.84 2.50 17.55
CA LEU A 18 -1.29 3.85 17.47
C LEU A 18 0.14 3.90 16.95
N GLN A 19 1.00 2.98 17.42
CA GLN A 19 2.40 2.95 16.99
C GLN A 19 2.55 2.54 15.52
N ARG A 20 1.69 1.63 15.03
CA ARG A 20 1.68 1.23 13.61
C ARG A 20 1.30 2.40 12.72
N PHE A 21 0.23 3.12 13.07
CA PHE A 21 -0.21 4.32 12.33
C PHE A 21 0.84 5.44 12.32
N LYS A 22 1.56 5.65 13.43
CA LYS A 22 2.68 6.61 13.49
C LYS A 22 3.84 6.20 12.60
N ALA A 23 4.18 4.92 12.56
CA ALA A 23 5.29 4.40 11.77
C ALA A 23 4.97 4.37 10.26
N ALA A 24 3.70 4.20 9.90
CA ALA A 24 3.25 3.99 8.53
C ALA A 24 3.72 5.07 7.55
N ARG A 25 4.24 4.64 6.39
CA ARG A 25 4.52 5.50 5.24
C ARG A 25 3.35 5.47 4.28
N LEU A 26 2.75 6.64 4.01
CA LEU A 26 1.54 6.74 3.20
C LEU A 26 1.85 6.85 1.70
N PHE A 27 1.48 5.82 0.97
CA PHE A 27 1.44 5.77 -0.47
C PHE A 27 0.04 6.17 -0.94
N MET A 28 -0.02 7.06 -1.92
CA MET A 28 -1.28 7.52 -2.49
C MET A 28 -1.39 7.06 -3.94
N PHE A 29 -2.47 6.38 -4.26
CA PHE A 29 -2.80 5.93 -5.60
C PHE A 29 -3.95 6.78 -6.17
N PRO A 30 -3.86 7.22 -7.43
CA PRO A 30 -4.82 8.17 -8.01
C PRO A 30 -6.15 7.52 -8.46
N GLY A 31 -6.24 6.20 -8.46
CA GLY A 31 -7.40 5.42 -8.89
C GLY A 31 -7.40 4.06 -8.21
N ARG A 32 -8.44 3.25 -8.41
CA ARG A 32 -8.54 1.93 -7.77
C ARG A 32 -7.61 0.95 -8.46
N ALA A 33 -7.01 0.02 -7.71
CA ALA A 33 -6.05 -0.95 -8.24
C ALA A 33 -6.55 -1.65 -9.52
N HIS A 34 -7.79 -2.14 -9.50
CA HIS A 34 -8.39 -2.86 -10.63
C HIS A 34 -8.67 -2.00 -11.87
N GLU A 35 -8.65 -0.67 -11.74
CA GLU A 35 -8.85 0.27 -12.85
C GLU A 35 -7.54 0.68 -13.51
N VAL A 36 -6.43 0.70 -12.75
CA VAL A 36 -5.16 1.34 -13.17
C VAL A 36 -3.98 0.38 -13.27
N LEU A 37 -4.06 -0.79 -12.66
CA LEU A 37 -2.99 -1.78 -12.69
C LEU A 37 -3.20 -2.79 -13.83
N PRO A 38 -2.13 -3.31 -14.44
CA PRO A 38 -2.23 -4.43 -15.36
C PRO A 38 -2.81 -5.66 -14.63
N HIS A 39 -3.74 -6.37 -15.29
CA HIS A 39 -4.40 -7.56 -14.74
C HIS A 39 -3.49 -8.79 -14.66
N GLU A 40 -2.42 -8.81 -15.45
CA GLU A 40 -1.50 -9.94 -15.57
C GLU A 40 -0.07 -9.47 -15.28
N MET A 41 0.66 -10.29 -14.53
CA MET A 41 2.11 -10.14 -14.33
C MET A 41 2.84 -11.22 -15.11
N ASP A 42 3.93 -10.83 -15.78
CA ASP A 42 4.78 -11.78 -16.48
C ASP A 42 5.47 -12.74 -15.49
N SER A 43 5.84 -13.93 -15.98
CA SER A 43 6.41 -14.99 -15.14
C SER A 43 7.72 -14.59 -14.46
N GLU A 44 8.55 -13.74 -15.08
CA GLU A 44 9.82 -13.27 -14.51
C GLU A 44 9.53 -12.34 -13.31
N THR A 45 8.54 -11.46 -13.43
CA THR A 45 8.06 -10.63 -12.32
C THR A 45 7.49 -11.48 -11.18
N CYS A 46 6.68 -12.49 -11.48
CA CYS A 46 6.15 -13.40 -10.46
C CYS A 46 7.25 -14.17 -9.71
N GLU A 47 8.25 -14.70 -10.42
CA GLU A 47 9.40 -15.37 -9.83
C GLU A 47 10.20 -14.41 -8.93
N TYR A 48 10.46 -13.20 -9.40
CA TYR A 48 11.12 -12.14 -8.63
C TYR A 48 10.37 -11.82 -7.33
N LEU A 49 9.05 -11.61 -7.41
CA LEU A 49 8.24 -11.31 -6.23
C LEU A 49 8.22 -12.49 -5.25
N SER A 50 8.22 -13.73 -5.75
CA SER A 50 8.20 -14.92 -4.89
C SER A 50 9.35 -14.94 -3.89
N GLU A 51 10.56 -14.54 -4.32
CA GLU A 51 11.76 -14.55 -3.51
C GLU A 51 12.04 -13.20 -2.82
N LEU A 52 11.80 -12.09 -3.50
CA LEU A 52 12.32 -10.77 -3.11
C LEU A 52 11.24 -9.75 -2.78
N PHE A 53 9.96 -10.11 -2.84
CA PHE A 53 8.90 -9.19 -2.42
C PHE A 53 9.14 -8.72 -0.98
N GLY A 54 9.21 -7.42 -0.79
CA GLY A 54 9.31 -6.80 0.52
C GLY A 54 8.48 -5.54 0.58
N LEU A 55 8.06 -5.16 1.79
CA LEU A 55 7.51 -3.85 2.01
C LEU A 55 8.64 -2.81 1.93
N PRO A 56 8.44 -1.67 1.23
CA PRO A 56 9.47 -0.63 1.15
C PRO A 56 9.84 0.01 2.49
N PHE A 57 8.95 -0.12 3.47
CA PHE A 57 9.13 0.32 4.84
C PHE A 57 8.49 -0.71 5.76
N LYS A 58 8.95 -0.77 7.01
CA LYS A 58 8.41 -1.67 8.05
C LYS A 58 6.88 -1.62 8.16
N THR A 59 6.29 -0.44 7.95
CA THR A 59 4.84 -0.26 7.91
C THR A 59 4.51 0.67 6.77
N VAL A 60 3.59 0.24 5.91
CA VAL A 60 3.14 0.97 4.73
C VAL A 60 1.65 1.19 4.87
N ALA A 61 1.19 2.41 4.60
CA ALA A 61 -0.22 2.71 4.40
C ALA A 61 -0.44 2.96 2.91
N ILE A 62 -1.47 2.37 2.35
CA ILE A 62 -1.82 2.45 0.93
C ILE A 62 -3.21 3.05 0.91
N GLU A 63 -3.37 4.22 0.30
CA GLU A 63 -4.66 4.89 0.17
C GLU A 63 -4.93 5.13 -1.30
N ASP A 64 -6.06 4.61 -1.77
CA ASP A 64 -6.62 4.89 -3.08
C ASP A 64 -7.91 5.73 -2.94
N THR A 65 -8.76 5.73 -3.95
CA THR A 65 -10.03 6.50 -3.91
C THR A 65 -11.11 5.83 -3.05
N ALA A 66 -10.95 4.55 -2.71
CA ALA A 66 -11.98 3.71 -2.12
C ALA A 66 -11.66 3.35 -0.66
N THR A 67 -10.40 3.05 -0.35
CA THR A 67 -9.99 2.43 0.92
C THR A 67 -8.63 2.95 1.40
N CYS A 68 -8.26 2.55 2.63
CA CYS A 68 -6.89 2.66 3.10
C CYS A 68 -6.46 1.39 3.83
N THR A 69 -5.40 0.74 3.33
CA THR A 69 -4.83 -0.47 3.93
C THR A 69 -3.45 -0.17 4.50
N LEU A 70 -3.28 -0.41 5.79
CA LEU A 70 -1.97 -0.50 6.43
C LEU A 70 -1.48 -1.95 6.39
N LEU A 71 -0.23 -2.14 6.00
CA LEU A 71 0.47 -3.43 5.97
C LEU A 71 1.77 -3.35 6.76
N TRP A 72 2.12 -4.42 7.46
CA TRP A 72 3.42 -4.57 8.09
C TRP A 72 3.89 -6.02 8.07
N ASP A 73 5.21 -6.18 8.01
CA ASP A 73 5.85 -7.48 8.15
C ASP A 73 5.84 -7.92 9.61
N MET A 74 5.57 -9.20 9.84
CA MET A 74 5.59 -9.80 11.19
C MET A 74 7.04 -10.08 11.63
N GLU A 75 7.93 -10.35 10.68
CA GLU A 75 9.35 -10.56 10.91
C GLU A 75 10.21 -9.37 10.45
N PRO A 76 11.33 -9.07 11.13
CA PRO A 76 12.28 -8.06 10.67
C PRO A 76 12.86 -8.41 9.31
N ASN A 77 12.86 -7.46 8.36
CA ASN A 77 13.40 -7.64 7.01
C ASN A 77 12.77 -8.81 6.25
N GLN A 78 11.50 -9.13 6.52
CA GLN A 78 10.77 -10.18 5.82
C GLN A 78 10.80 -9.96 4.30
N GLN A 79 11.14 -11.02 3.58
CA GLN A 79 11.19 -11.05 2.12
C GLN A 79 10.36 -12.22 1.59
N GLY A 80 9.99 -12.12 0.32
CA GLY A 80 9.21 -13.10 -0.40
C GLY A 80 7.73 -13.12 -0.02
N LEU A 81 7.03 -14.01 -0.73
CA LEU A 81 5.58 -14.19 -0.59
C LEU A 81 5.20 -15.14 0.56
N GLY A 82 6.15 -15.91 1.09
CA GLY A 82 5.90 -16.94 2.11
C GLY A 82 5.67 -16.42 3.54
N GLY A 83 6.04 -15.17 3.83
CA GLY A 83 5.93 -14.62 5.19
C GLY A 83 4.53 -14.10 5.54
N VAL A 84 4.14 -14.22 6.81
CA VAL A 84 2.88 -13.69 7.35
C VAL A 84 2.97 -12.16 7.49
N ARG A 85 1.91 -11.45 7.13
CA ARG A 85 1.84 -9.98 7.26
C ARG A 85 0.62 -9.58 8.03
N GLY A 86 0.73 -8.56 8.86
CA GLY A 86 -0.45 -7.98 9.50
C GLY A 86 -1.04 -6.88 8.64
N PHE A 87 -2.35 -6.70 8.75
CA PHE A 87 -3.05 -5.60 8.07
C PHE A 87 -4.03 -4.88 8.98
N VAL A 88 -4.24 -3.60 8.68
CA VAL A 88 -5.41 -2.84 9.11
C VAL A 88 -6.05 -2.25 7.86
N GLU A 89 -7.29 -2.60 7.59
CA GLU A 89 -8.05 -2.08 6.46
C GLU A 89 -9.06 -1.06 6.98
N THR A 90 -9.26 0.02 6.23
CA THR A 90 -10.29 1.01 6.53
C THR A 90 -11.04 1.39 5.27
N GLN A 91 -12.36 1.31 5.33
CA GLN A 91 -13.26 1.63 4.23
C GLN A 91 -14.49 2.42 4.70
N PRO A 92 -15.12 3.20 3.82
CA PRO A 92 -16.48 3.67 4.05
C PRO A 92 -17.43 2.49 4.31
N PHE A 93 -18.33 2.64 5.27
CA PHE A 93 -19.36 1.64 5.54
C PHE A 93 -20.65 2.04 4.85
N ASP A 94 -20.79 1.65 3.59
CA ASP A 94 -22.00 1.83 2.79
C ASP A 94 -22.26 0.61 1.89
N ALA A 95 -23.52 0.47 1.48
CA ALA A 95 -23.96 -0.73 0.76
C ALA A 95 -23.30 -0.86 -0.61
N ASN A 96 -23.00 0.24 -1.30
CA ASN A 96 -22.38 0.18 -2.61
C ASN A 96 -20.96 -0.37 -2.47
N HIS A 97 -20.21 0.11 -1.48
CA HIS A 97 -18.86 -0.34 -1.22
C HIS A 97 -18.82 -1.83 -0.80
N ILE A 98 -19.72 -2.26 0.10
CA ILE A 98 -19.83 -3.66 0.50
C ILE A 98 -20.17 -4.56 -0.70
N LEU A 99 -21.12 -4.17 -1.55
CA LEU A 99 -21.53 -4.98 -2.70
C LEU A 99 -20.49 -5.04 -3.82
N GLU A 100 -19.69 -3.99 -4.00
CA GLU A 100 -18.59 -3.99 -4.96
C GLU A 100 -17.48 -4.96 -4.53
N CYS A 101 -17.23 -5.00 -3.23
CA CYS A 101 -16.13 -5.78 -2.66
C CYS A 101 -16.54 -7.22 -2.29
N ALA A 102 -17.81 -7.47 -1.97
CA ALA A 102 -18.33 -8.82 -1.80
C ALA A 102 -18.50 -9.47 -3.18
N ASP A 103 -17.99 -10.68 -3.35
CA ASP A 103 -18.34 -11.48 -4.53
C ASP A 103 -19.85 -11.74 -4.43
N GLY A 104 -20.64 -11.22 -5.38
CA GLY A 104 -22.08 -10.95 -5.27
C GLY A 104 -23.04 -12.11 -4.90
N GLN A 105 -22.50 -13.25 -4.49
CA GLN A 105 -23.18 -14.37 -3.85
C GLN A 105 -23.29 -14.24 -2.32
N ASP A 106 -22.47 -13.42 -1.66
CA ASP A 106 -22.41 -13.40 -0.18
C ASP A 106 -23.52 -12.57 0.48
N LEU A 107 -23.98 -11.50 -0.18
CA LEU A 107 -24.97 -10.59 0.37
C LEU A 107 -25.78 -9.95 -0.75
N ASP A 108 -27.10 -10.13 -0.72
CA ASP A 108 -27.96 -9.49 -1.71
C ASP A 108 -28.05 -7.97 -1.47
N PRO A 109 -28.31 -7.16 -2.53
CA PRO A 109 -28.35 -5.71 -2.41
C PRO A 109 -29.39 -5.15 -1.43
N VAL A 110 -30.52 -5.85 -1.21
CA VAL A 110 -31.56 -5.40 -0.29
C VAL A 110 -31.08 -5.57 1.14
N THR A 111 -30.51 -6.73 1.46
CA THR A 111 -29.94 -7.00 2.79
C THR A 111 -28.77 -6.07 3.09
N ALA A 112 -27.85 -5.84 2.13
CA ALA A 112 -26.74 -4.92 2.30
C ALA A 112 -27.20 -3.49 2.64
N ARG A 113 -28.21 -2.98 1.91
CA ARG A 113 -28.80 -1.66 2.18
C ARG A 113 -29.48 -1.59 3.54
N ALA A 114 -30.31 -2.58 3.88
CA ALA A 114 -31.01 -2.64 5.15
C ALA A 114 -30.05 -2.76 6.35
N TRP A 115 -28.90 -3.40 6.14
CA TRP A 115 -27.86 -3.48 7.15
C TRP A 115 -27.13 -2.15 7.32
N CYS A 116 -26.64 -1.55 6.23
CA CYS A 116 -25.93 -0.28 6.28
C CYS A 116 -26.80 0.86 6.83
N SER A 117 -28.11 0.85 6.56
CA SER A 117 -29.05 1.85 7.06
C SER A 117 -29.21 1.85 8.59
N ARG A 118 -28.72 0.81 9.30
CA ARG A 118 -28.71 0.79 10.77
C ARG A 118 -27.67 1.74 11.36
N TYR A 119 -26.71 2.21 10.55
CA TYR A 119 -25.61 3.04 10.98
C TYR A 119 -25.68 4.43 10.34
N PRO A 120 -25.17 5.49 11.01
CA PRO A 120 -25.18 6.84 10.46
C PRO A 120 -24.43 6.94 9.14
N ALA A 121 -24.93 7.79 8.23
CA ALA A 121 -24.27 8.07 6.96
C ALA A 121 -22.83 8.58 7.16
N GLY A 122 -21.91 8.07 6.35
CA GLY A 122 -20.49 8.41 6.45
C GLY A 122 -19.74 7.70 7.59
N SER A 123 -20.31 6.63 8.14
CA SER A 123 -19.59 5.69 9.00
C SER A 123 -18.46 4.99 8.24
N HIS A 124 -17.47 4.50 8.97
CA HIS A 124 -16.32 3.77 8.43
C HIS A 124 -16.17 2.46 9.17
N MET A 125 -15.72 1.44 8.46
CA MET A 125 -15.29 0.17 9.04
C MET A 125 -13.77 0.18 9.13
N ILE A 126 -13.23 -0.26 10.26
CA ILE A 126 -11.81 -0.55 10.47
C ILE A 126 -11.70 -2.03 10.81
N SER A 127 -10.85 -2.75 10.10
CA SER A 127 -10.65 -4.19 10.32
C SER A 127 -9.19 -4.49 10.53
N GLU A 128 -8.83 -5.34 11.49
CA GLU A 128 -7.46 -5.85 11.65
C GLU A 128 -7.45 -7.34 11.34
N GLY A 129 -6.36 -7.80 10.72
CA GLY A 129 -6.19 -9.22 10.45
C GLY A 129 -4.76 -9.60 10.08
N LEU A 130 -4.64 -10.83 9.61
CA LEU A 130 -3.39 -11.41 9.15
C LEU A 130 -3.54 -11.91 7.71
N ILE A 131 -2.49 -11.73 6.93
CA ILE A 131 -2.28 -12.30 5.61
C ILE A 131 -1.33 -13.46 5.79
N GLY A 132 -1.76 -14.66 5.40
CA GLY A 132 -0.91 -15.84 5.37
C GLY A 132 0.08 -15.80 4.20
N PRO A 133 0.81 -16.91 3.98
CA PRO A 133 1.64 -17.06 2.79
C PRO A 133 0.84 -16.80 1.51
N ILE A 134 1.35 -15.91 0.67
CA ILE A 134 0.77 -15.61 -0.64
C ILE A 134 1.29 -16.66 -1.61
N THR A 135 0.36 -17.30 -2.33
CA THR A 135 0.70 -18.40 -3.24
C THR A 135 0.55 -17.95 -4.68
N LEU A 136 1.53 -18.30 -5.52
CA LEU A 136 1.46 -18.11 -6.96
C LEU A 136 0.74 -19.31 -7.58
N LYS A 137 -0.36 -19.07 -8.29
CA LYS A 137 -1.06 -20.08 -9.10
C LYS A 137 -1.10 -19.61 -10.54
N GLY A 138 -0.06 -19.98 -11.30
CA GLY A 138 0.18 -19.43 -12.63
C GLY A 138 0.65 -17.99 -12.53
N ASP A 139 -0.05 -17.09 -13.21
CA ASP A 139 0.14 -15.64 -13.21
C ASP A 139 -0.64 -14.91 -12.11
N LYS A 140 -1.44 -15.64 -11.32
CA LYS A 140 -2.28 -15.07 -10.26
C LYS A 140 -1.68 -15.26 -8.88
N LEU A 141 -1.74 -14.18 -8.10
CA LEU A 141 -1.45 -14.22 -6.68
C LEU A 141 -2.72 -14.55 -5.91
N LEU A 142 -2.63 -15.58 -5.08
CA LEU A 142 -3.70 -16.00 -4.19
C LEU A 142 -3.34 -15.54 -2.78
N VAL A 143 -4.00 -14.47 -2.37
CA VAL A 143 -3.91 -13.94 -1.01
C VAL A 143 -4.92 -14.68 -0.14
N ARG A 144 -4.42 -15.31 0.92
CA ARG A 144 -5.24 -15.89 1.98
C ARG A 144 -5.04 -15.08 3.25
N GLY A 145 -6.12 -14.78 3.94
CA GLY A 145 -6.05 -14.02 5.18
C GLY A 145 -7.17 -14.36 6.13
N GLU A 146 -7.07 -13.79 7.31
CA GLU A 146 -8.02 -13.91 8.39
C GLU A 146 -8.26 -12.52 8.97
N VAL A 147 -9.52 -12.08 8.99
CA VAL A 147 -9.94 -10.90 9.74
C VAL A 147 -10.10 -11.31 11.20
N LYS A 148 -9.43 -10.62 12.12
CA LYS A 148 -9.50 -10.90 13.57
C LYS A 148 -10.66 -10.17 14.22
N TRP A 149 -10.88 -8.93 13.84
CA TRP A 149 -11.97 -8.10 14.33
C TRP A 149 -12.28 -6.98 13.35
N PHE A 150 -13.47 -6.40 13.49
CA PHE A 150 -13.86 -5.15 12.84
C PHE A 150 -14.50 -4.20 13.84
N ALA A 151 -14.32 -2.91 13.62
CA ALA A 151 -14.91 -1.83 14.38
C ALA A 151 -15.65 -0.89 13.43
N LEU A 152 -16.89 -0.58 13.77
CA LEU A 152 -17.68 0.43 13.06
C LEU A 152 -17.59 1.74 13.81
N ALA A 153 -17.23 2.81 13.10
CA ALA A 153 -17.06 4.13 13.66
C ALA A 153 -17.89 5.16 12.90
N THR A 154 -18.47 6.11 13.62
CA THR A 154 -19.15 7.26 13.00
C THR A 154 -18.16 8.16 12.26
N LYS A 155 -18.68 9.07 11.44
CA LYS A 155 -17.90 10.15 10.80
C LYS A 155 -17.07 10.98 11.80
N ASP A 156 -17.60 11.19 13.01
CA ASP A 156 -16.93 11.95 14.07
C ASP A 156 -15.95 11.07 14.88
N GLY A 157 -15.96 9.77 14.59
CA GLY A 157 -15.03 8.74 15.06
C GLY A 157 -15.51 7.94 16.26
N GLY A 158 -16.73 8.15 16.77
CA GLY A 158 -17.27 7.36 17.86
C GLY A 158 -17.49 5.90 17.44
N ILE A 159 -17.05 4.95 18.26
CA ILE A 159 -17.27 3.52 18.00
C ILE A 159 -18.74 3.19 18.22
N LEU A 160 -19.36 2.59 17.20
CA LEU A 160 -20.73 2.09 17.19
C LEU A 160 -20.79 0.61 17.55
N ALA A 161 -19.80 -0.15 17.07
CA ALA A 161 -19.69 -1.58 17.28
C ALA A 161 -18.21 -2.01 17.21
N LEU A 162 -17.88 -3.05 17.97
CA LEU A 162 -16.60 -3.74 17.92
C LEU A 162 -16.91 -5.23 18.02
N ASP A 163 -16.72 -5.94 16.93
CA ASP A 163 -17.15 -7.32 16.79
C ASP A 163 -16.02 -8.18 16.24
N THR A 164 -16.08 -9.47 16.55
CA THR A 164 -15.30 -10.49 15.84
C THR A 164 -16.16 -11.14 14.76
N PRO A 165 -15.55 -11.79 13.74
CA PRO A 165 -16.33 -12.56 12.76
C PRO A 165 -17.23 -13.63 13.39
N SER A 166 -16.86 -14.17 14.56
CA SER A 166 -17.69 -15.13 15.31
C SER A 166 -18.92 -14.50 15.99
N ASP A 167 -18.91 -13.20 16.27
CA ASP A 167 -20.01 -12.50 16.95
C ASP A 167 -21.11 -12.06 15.97
N THR A 168 -20.81 -12.07 14.66
CA THR A 168 -21.72 -11.59 13.61
C THR A 168 -22.41 -12.75 12.91
N LYS A 169 -23.61 -12.49 12.36
CA LYS A 169 -24.33 -13.49 11.57
C LYS A 169 -23.42 -14.02 10.46
N ALA A 170 -23.38 -15.34 10.29
CA ALA A 170 -22.41 -15.99 9.42
C ALA A 170 -22.36 -15.43 7.98
N SER A 171 -23.51 -15.07 7.40
CA SER A 171 -23.58 -14.45 6.06
C SER A 171 -23.01 -13.02 6.05
N GLU A 172 -23.39 -12.19 7.02
CA GLU A 172 -22.88 -10.82 7.19
C GLU A 172 -21.35 -10.84 7.46
N ALA A 173 -20.89 -11.72 8.35
CA ALA A 173 -19.48 -11.89 8.68
C ALA A 173 -18.65 -12.34 7.46
N ARG A 174 -19.18 -13.27 6.67
CA ARG A 174 -18.53 -13.74 5.43
C ARG A 174 -18.42 -12.60 4.41
N ALA A 175 -19.50 -11.87 4.18
CA ALA A 175 -19.52 -10.75 3.25
C ALA A 175 -18.49 -9.66 3.63
N LEU A 176 -18.42 -9.27 4.91
CA LEU A 176 -17.42 -8.30 5.37
C LEU A 176 -16.00 -8.84 5.25
N THR A 177 -15.78 -10.08 5.66
CA THR A 177 -14.45 -10.70 5.59
C THR A 177 -13.96 -10.73 4.16
N ASN A 178 -14.81 -11.14 3.21
CA ASN A 178 -14.47 -11.17 1.80
C ASN A 178 -14.21 -9.78 1.24
N ALA A 179 -15.06 -8.79 1.56
CA ALA A 179 -14.85 -7.40 1.16
C ALA A 179 -13.51 -6.84 1.66
N VAL A 180 -13.20 -7.04 2.94
CA VAL A 180 -11.93 -6.62 3.55
C VAL A 180 -10.74 -7.30 2.87
N LEU A 181 -10.79 -8.63 2.70
CA LEU A 181 -9.68 -9.37 2.10
C LEU A 181 -9.47 -9.01 0.63
N LYS A 182 -10.53 -8.68 -0.12
CA LYS A 182 -10.42 -8.19 -1.49
C LYS A 182 -9.76 -6.81 -1.56
N ASN A 183 -10.09 -5.89 -0.65
CA ASN A 183 -9.42 -4.58 -0.55
C ASN A 183 -7.93 -4.73 -0.20
N VAL A 184 -7.62 -5.65 0.71
CA VAL A 184 -6.24 -6.00 1.09
C VAL A 184 -5.49 -6.61 -0.09
N ASP A 185 -6.10 -7.52 -0.85
CA ASP A 185 -5.53 -8.09 -2.08
C ASP A 185 -5.23 -7.01 -3.13
N GLN A 186 -6.17 -6.11 -3.39
CA GLN A 186 -5.97 -4.97 -4.30
C GLN A 186 -4.81 -4.08 -3.84
N SER A 187 -4.72 -3.79 -2.54
CA SER A 187 -3.60 -3.02 -1.97
C SER A 187 -2.26 -3.76 -2.12
N LEU A 188 -2.25 -5.08 -2.00
CA LEU A 188 -1.05 -5.89 -2.27
C LEU A 188 -0.66 -5.86 -3.74
N GLN A 189 -1.62 -5.89 -4.68
CA GLN A 189 -1.36 -5.73 -6.10
C GLN A 189 -0.70 -4.39 -6.42
N GLU A 190 -1.12 -3.31 -5.76
CA GLU A 190 -0.45 -2.01 -5.84
C GLU A 190 1.01 -2.07 -5.34
N LEU A 191 1.28 -2.86 -4.29
CA LEU A 191 2.65 -3.11 -3.81
C LEU A 191 3.47 -4.08 -4.66
N PHE A 192 2.84 -5.00 -5.37
CA PHE A 192 3.55 -5.84 -6.34
C PHE A 192 3.96 -5.01 -7.54
N TYR A 193 3.03 -4.18 -8.03
CA TYR A 193 3.32 -3.20 -9.05
C TYR A 193 4.40 -2.21 -8.61
N PHE A 194 4.41 -1.82 -7.33
CA PHE A 194 5.48 -1.04 -6.71
C PHE A 194 6.85 -1.70 -6.89
N ASN A 195 6.97 -3.01 -6.73
CA ASN A 195 8.24 -3.74 -6.79
C ASN A 195 8.76 -3.97 -8.23
N THR A 196 8.10 -3.41 -9.25
CA THR A 196 8.58 -3.49 -10.63
C THR A 196 9.85 -2.65 -10.88
N PRO A 197 10.76 -3.06 -11.78
CA PRO A 197 12.08 -2.46 -11.91
C PRO A 197 12.12 -1.04 -12.52
N ASN A 198 11.05 -0.59 -13.16
CA ASN A 198 11.03 0.62 -14.00
C ASN A 198 10.43 1.86 -13.30
N ARG A 199 10.09 1.76 -12.02
CA ARG A 199 9.50 2.85 -11.21
C ARG A 199 10.40 3.12 -10.02
N PHE A 200 10.36 4.33 -9.47
CA PHE A 200 11.06 4.67 -8.23
C PHE A 200 10.07 5.22 -7.21
N ILE A 201 10.42 5.09 -5.93
CA ILE A 201 9.72 5.79 -4.86
C ILE A 201 10.18 7.24 -4.86
N VAL A 202 9.24 8.16 -5.04
CA VAL A 202 9.47 9.58 -4.81
C VAL A 202 8.74 9.99 -3.55
N GLU A 203 9.53 10.35 -2.54
CA GLU A 203 9.08 11.01 -1.33
C GLU A 203 8.89 12.50 -1.61
N GLU A 204 7.68 13.01 -1.42
CA GLU A 204 7.35 14.43 -1.41
C GLU A 204 7.15 14.89 0.03
N PHE A 205 7.96 15.86 0.47
CA PHE A 205 7.93 16.41 1.82
C PHE A 205 7.66 17.92 1.82
N PRO A 206 6.53 18.39 2.37
CA PRO A 206 6.27 19.82 2.49
C PRO A 206 7.24 20.52 3.46
N LEU A 207 7.95 21.56 2.98
CA LEU A 207 9.02 22.22 3.75
C LEU A 207 8.54 22.95 5.01
N TYR A 208 7.28 23.42 5.03
CA TYR A 208 6.72 24.08 6.21
C TYR A 208 6.61 23.13 7.42
N ILE A 209 6.49 21.82 7.18
CA ILE A 209 6.38 20.81 8.23
C ILE A 209 7.65 20.74 9.07
N THR A 210 8.83 20.97 8.47
CA THR A 210 10.10 20.95 9.20
C THR A 210 10.10 21.97 10.34
N LYS A 211 9.54 23.16 10.11
CA LYS A 211 9.38 24.19 11.15
C LYS A 211 8.31 23.81 12.17
N LYS A 212 7.18 23.25 11.72
CA LYS A 212 6.08 22.80 12.58
C LYS A 212 6.54 21.69 13.54
N ARG A 213 7.29 20.70 13.04
CA ARG A 213 7.85 19.59 13.86
C ARG A 213 8.78 20.08 14.96
N LYS A 214 9.63 21.08 14.69
CA LYS A 214 10.50 21.69 15.71
C LYS A 214 9.73 22.38 16.84
N ARG A 215 8.47 22.75 16.60
CA ARG A 215 7.59 23.43 17.57
C ARG A 215 6.56 22.49 18.21
N ARG A 216 6.63 21.17 17.94
CA ARG A 216 5.64 20.24 18.48
C ARG A 216 5.83 20.07 19.98
N THR A 217 4.70 20.02 20.68
CA THR A 217 4.67 19.67 22.10
C THR A 217 4.67 18.15 22.27
N LYS A 218 5.08 17.66 23.44
CA LYS A 218 5.00 16.22 23.78
C LYS A 218 3.60 15.64 23.58
N ALA A 219 2.55 16.42 23.85
CA ALA A 219 1.17 16.02 23.61
C ALA A 219 0.86 15.84 22.12
N GLN A 220 1.44 16.68 21.26
CA GLN A 220 1.30 16.55 19.81
C GLN A 220 2.09 15.36 19.26
N ASP A 221 3.23 14.99 19.86
CA ASP A 221 3.99 13.79 19.47
C ASP A 221 3.27 12.48 19.82
N ARG A 222 2.28 12.55 20.71
CA ARG A 222 1.38 11.42 20.99
C ARG A 222 0.38 11.15 19.87
N LYS A 223 0.13 12.10 18.96
CA LYS A 223 -0.82 11.97 17.84
C LYS A 223 -0.16 11.44 16.56
N VAL A 224 -0.93 10.74 15.74
CA VAL A 224 -0.60 10.34 14.37
C VAL A 224 -0.56 11.58 13.49
N GLU A 225 0.49 11.72 12.69
CA GLU A 225 0.55 12.80 11.71
C GLU A 225 -0.53 12.64 10.65
N ARG A 226 -1.30 13.71 10.40
CA ARG A 226 -2.32 13.75 9.36
C ARG A 226 -1.68 13.92 8.00
N SER A 227 -2.30 13.38 6.96
CA SER A 227 -1.79 13.27 5.59
C SER A 227 -1.23 14.57 4.97
N PRO A 228 -1.73 15.78 5.24
CA PRO A 228 -1.09 17.04 4.80
C PRO A 228 0.24 17.35 5.51
N ASP A 229 0.45 16.81 6.71
CA ASP A 229 1.62 17.03 7.56
C ASP A 229 2.67 15.89 7.47
N ARG A 230 2.53 14.98 6.49
CA ARG A 230 3.41 13.80 6.31
C ARG A 230 4.17 13.87 5.00
N PRO A 231 5.29 13.14 4.89
CA PRO A 231 5.81 12.76 3.57
C PRO A 231 4.75 11.93 2.82
N LYS A 232 4.57 12.23 1.53
CA LYS A 232 3.77 11.44 0.61
C LYS A 232 4.70 10.62 -0.27
N TYR A 233 4.38 9.35 -0.47
CA TYR A 233 5.17 8.47 -1.33
C TYR A 233 4.38 8.19 -2.61
N THR A 234 5.03 8.40 -3.75
CA THR A 234 4.43 8.16 -5.07
C THR A 234 5.36 7.34 -5.94
N LEU A 235 4.79 6.56 -6.84
CA LEU A 235 5.53 5.73 -7.79
C LEU A 235 5.62 6.43 -9.13
N LEU A 236 6.85 6.70 -9.56
CA LEU A 236 7.09 7.41 -10.82
C LEU A 236 8.11 6.66 -11.67
N MET A 237 7.84 6.58 -12.97
CA MET A 237 8.85 6.21 -13.96
C MET A 237 9.91 7.30 -14.08
N PRO A 238 11.16 6.99 -14.50
CA PRO A 238 12.22 7.99 -14.68
C PRO A 238 11.79 9.26 -15.40
N LYS A 239 11.07 9.12 -16.53
CA LYS A 239 10.55 10.25 -17.30
C LYS A 239 9.62 11.15 -16.49
N GLN A 240 8.75 10.56 -15.67
CA GLN A 240 7.83 11.30 -14.80
C GLN A 240 8.57 12.03 -13.67
N ILE A 241 9.62 11.41 -13.12
CA ILE A 241 10.49 12.04 -12.12
C ILE A 241 11.20 13.24 -12.73
N ARG A 242 11.80 13.08 -13.91
CA ARG A 242 12.50 14.15 -14.62
C ARG A 242 11.59 15.33 -14.91
N ALA A 243 10.40 15.07 -15.46
CA ALA A 243 9.39 16.10 -15.70
C ALA A 243 9.00 16.81 -14.40
N ARG A 244 8.77 16.06 -13.32
CA ARG A 244 8.43 16.62 -11.99
C ARG A 244 9.56 17.45 -11.40
N LEU A 245 10.81 17.08 -11.67
CA LEU A 245 12.00 17.75 -11.15
C LEU A 245 12.57 18.84 -12.07
N GLY A 246 11.97 19.06 -13.25
CA GLY A 246 12.51 19.98 -14.26
C GLY A 246 13.88 19.55 -14.81
N LEU A 247 14.17 18.25 -14.80
CA LEU A 247 15.43 17.70 -15.30
C LEU A 247 15.28 17.36 -16.79
N SER A 248 16.34 17.62 -17.56
CA SER A 248 16.41 17.16 -18.96
C SER A 248 16.45 15.63 -19.04
N GLU A 249 16.02 15.08 -20.18
CA GLU A 249 16.35 13.68 -20.49
C GLU A 249 17.88 13.52 -20.55
N PRO A 250 18.41 12.38 -20.12
CA PRO A 250 19.84 12.15 -20.15
C PRO A 250 20.27 12.08 -21.62
N GLY A 251 21.02 13.07 -22.12
CA GLY A 251 21.30 13.18 -23.55
C GLY A 251 21.98 11.95 -24.17
N ASP A 252 21.64 11.62 -25.41
CA ASP A 252 22.03 10.38 -26.12
C ASP A 252 23.52 10.25 -26.48
N GLY A 253 24.33 11.28 -26.26
CA GLY A 253 25.66 11.42 -26.87
C GLY A 253 26.85 10.75 -26.15
N GLY A 254 26.65 9.90 -25.14
CA GLY A 254 27.76 9.32 -24.35
C GLY A 254 27.91 7.80 -24.52
N PRO A 255 29.15 7.25 -24.60
CA PRO A 255 29.35 5.81 -24.69
C PRO A 255 28.86 5.11 -23.40
N LYS A 256 27.97 4.12 -23.56
CA LYS A 256 27.48 3.16 -22.54
C LYS A 256 27.12 3.79 -21.18
N ARG A 257 25.97 4.46 -21.11
CA ARG A 257 25.38 4.88 -19.82
C ARG A 257 24.58 3.74 -19.18
N PRO A 258 24.59 3.64 -17.84
CA PRO A 258 23.73 2.68 -17.17
C PRO A 258 22.25 3.10 -17.30
N HIS A 259 21.35 2.13 -17.45
CA HIS A 259 19.91 2.41 -17.52
C HIS A 259 19.34 2.73 -16.13
N GLU A 260 18.48 3.74 -16.03
CA GLU A 260 17.76 4.06 -14.79
C GLU A 260 16.77 2.95 -14.46
N ARG A 261 16.93 2.31 -13.30
CA ARG A 261 16.11 1.17 -12.85
C ARG A 261 16.20 0.95 -11.35
N ARG A 262 15.23 0.27 -10.78
CA ARG A 262 15.28 -0.30 -9.42
C ARG A 262 16.01 -1.64 -9.41
N ARG A 263 16.26 -2.13 -8.18
CA ARG A 263 16.92 -3.42 -7.97
C ARG A 263 15.99 -4.54 -8.42
N HIS A 264 16.48 -5.43 -9.28
CA HIS A 264 15.69 -6.55 -9.80
C HIS A 264 16.56 -7.77 -10.13
N LEU A 265 15.94 -8.94 -10.25
CA LEU A 265 16.62 -10.11 -10.80
C LEU A 265 16.61 -10.05 -12.33
N ARG A 266 17.65 -10.60 -12.94
CA ARG A 266 17.73 -10.78 -14.38
C ARG A 266 18.28 -12.14 -14.69
N THR A 267 17.52 -12.90 -15.48
CA THR A 267 17.97 -14.19 -16.01
C THR A 267 18.49 -14.01 -17.43
N PHE A 268 19.70 -14.52 -17.71
CA PHE A 268 20.30 -14.39 -19.05
C PHE A 268 19.89 -15.56 -19.95
N HIS A 269 18.82 -15.40 -20.73
CA HIS A 269 18.37 -16.46 -21.64
C HIS A 269 19.09 -16.45 -22.99
N HIS A 270 19.54 -15.28 -23.45
CA HIS A 270 20.08 -15.12 -24.81
C HIS A 270 21.45 -15.80 -24.97
N GLU A 271 21.62 -16.46 -26.12
CA GLU A 271 22.84 -17.20 -26.50
C GLU A 271 24.14 -16.38 -26.47
N ARG A 272 24.07 -15.06 -26.66
CA ARG A 272 25.23 -14.16 -26.60
C ARG A 272 25.91 -14.14 -25.22
N PHE A 273 25.19 -14.55 -24.17
CA PHE A 273 25.68 -14.59 -22.80
C PHE A 273 26.26 -15.97 -22.46
N THR A 274 27.17 -16.51 -23.28
CA THR A 274 27.66 -17.90 -23.18
C THR A 274 28.09 -18.33 -21.76
N LYS A 275 28.76 -17.45 -20.98
CA LYS A 275 29.20 -17.75 -19.59
C LYS A 275 28.13 -17.53 -18.51
N MET A 276 27.07 -16.82 -18.85
CA MET A 276 26.00 -16.41 -17.94
C MET A 276 24.64 -17.02 -18.31
N LYS A 277 24.55 -17.80 -19.39
CA LYS A 277 23.29 -18.35 -19.90
C LYS A 277 22.61 -19.18 -18.82
N GLY A 278 21.34 -18.89 -18.55
CA GLY A 278 20.55 -19.53 -17.49
C GLY A 278 20.88 -19.08 -16.07
N LYS A 279 21.89 -18.21 -15.86
CA LYS A 279 22.17 -17.64 -14.54
C LYS A 279 21.25 -16.46 -14.27
N THR A 280 20.78 -16.38 -13.03
CA THR A 280 20.04 -15.24 -12.50
C THR A 280 20.97 -14.40 -11.64
N ILE A 281 21.02 -13.09 -11.87
CA ILE A 281 21.79 -12.15 -11.04
C ILE A 281 20.91 -11.03 -10.51
N VAL A 282 21.31 -10.46 -9.36
CA VAL A 282 20.72 -9.22 -8.85
C VAL A 282 21.35 -8.03 -9.58
N ILE A 283 20.52 -7.29 -10.30
CA ILE A 283 20.90 -6.01 -10.90
C ILE A 283 20.68 -4.91 -9.85
N PRO A 284 21.70 -4.11 -9.49
CA PRO A 284 21.54 -3.04 -8.51
C PRO A 284 20.64 -1.92 -9.04
N ALA A 285 19.96 -1.23 -8.13
CA ALA A 285 19.24 -0.01 -8.45
C ALA A 285 20.20 1.06 -8.97
N THR A 286 19.77 1.87 -9.94
CA THR A 286 20.56 2.93 -10.57
C THR A 286 19.66 4.11 -10.91
N TRP A 287 20.01 5.30 -10.42
CA TRP A 287 19.38 6.56 -10.78
C TRP A 287 20.45 7.54 -11.30
N ILE A 288 20.16 8.28 -12.38
CA ILE A 288 21.09 9.24 -12.97
C ILE A 288 20.53 10.65 -12.78
N GLY A 289 20.86 11.25 -11.64
CA GLY A 289 20.46 12.61 -11.34
C GLY A 289 20.60 12.92 -9.85
N PRO A 290 20.15 14.11 -9.43
CA PRO A 290 20.08 14.43 -8.01
C PRO A 290 19.13 13.47 -7.30
N HIS A 291 19.52 12.97 -6.13
CA HIS A 291 18.66 12.16 -5.26
C HIS A 291 17.66 12.99 -4.46
N GLU A 292 17.96 14.29 -4.29
CA GLU A 292 17.10 15.24 -3.60
C GLU A 292 17.02 16.54 -4.39
N ALA A 293 15.83 17.15 -4.41
CA ALA A 293 15.60 18.43 -5.05
C ALA A 293 14.56 19.24 -4.24
N VAL A 294 14.68 20.56 -4.26
CA VAL A 294 13.69 21.46 -3.66
C VAL A 294 13.02 22.25 -4.77
N ILE A 295 11.70 22.13 -4.87
CA ILE A 295 10.90 22.80 -5.91
C ILE A 295 9.74 23.49 -5.22
N GLY A 296 9.72 24.83 -5.31
CA GLY A 296 8.76 25.67 -4.59
C GLY A 296 8.81 25.42 -3.08
N ARG A 297 7.70 24.95 -2.51
CA ARG A 297 7.54 24.70 -1.06
C ARG A 297 7.72 23.23 -0.66
N LYS A 298 8.24 22.40 -1.56
CA LYS A 298 8.34 20.94 -1.38
C LYS A 298 9.77 20.47 -1.60
N ARG A 299 10.19 19.51 -0.78
CA ARG A 299 11.41 18.72 -1.00
C ARG A 299 11.01 17.38 -1.60
N TYR A 300 11.68 16.99 -2.67
CA TYR A 300 11.53 15.71 -3.32
C TYR A 300 12.77 14.86 -3.03
N ARG A 301 12.57 13.58 -2.73
CA ARG A 301 13.65 12.61 -2.56
C ARG A 301 13.35 11.33 -3.32
N ILE A 302 14.32 10.85 -4.07
CA ILE A 302 14.24 9.59 -4.81
C ILE A 302 14.88 8.52 -3.94
N LEU A 303 14.09 7.52 -3.57
CA LEU A 303 14.56 6.41 -2.74
C LEU A 303 14.93 5.23 -3.64
N LEU A 304 16.16 4.75 -3.45
CA LEU A 304 16.63 3.51 -4.07
C LEU A 304 16.48 2.37 -3.08
N ASP A 305 16.22 1.19 -3.62
CA ASP A 305 16.25 -0.06 -2.85
C ASP A 305 17.62 -0.26 -2.24
N ARG A 306 17.63 -0.71 -0.98
CA ARG A 306 18.86 -1.11 -0.29
C ARG A 306 19.10 -2.60 -0.44
#